data_AF-A0A1J4X5P9-F1
#
_entry.id   AF-A0A1J4X5P9-F1
#
_cell.length_a   1.000
_cell.length_b   1.000
_cell.length_c   1.000
_cell.angle_alpha   90.00
_cell.angle_beta   90.00
_cell.angle_gamma   90.00
#
_symmetry.space_group_name_H-M   'P 1'
#
loop_
_entity.id
_entity.type
_entity.pdbx_description
1 polymer ?
#
loop_
_entity_poly.entity_id
_entity_poly.type
_entity_poly.pdbx_seq_one_letter_code
_entity_poly.pdbx_strand_id
1 'polypeptide(L)'
;MPNDPRDPKKADMQKELKRAQELKQKQLEKERVHRADREQETVERLGRQRAFVEADLLAEERKKREMKEWHEAEIERKKAVAEMKKKKAEEKKFWEDQAAEREERMKKRREYMKQMQEQNARMVLKERRKNEGRKLMDSTREQAEWDAMRMHQQTDLWAKQERSRTEAQSRKKRADADLEEQRLKESADEEARQKKAKLDTQEREATMRLESDIRRRRLAAASLPMGVRDMEQHKIDADERREHEKIAQERRNKQTAIDTETTKRKMEIESLARRKREEATVNERETLKNVQQEEKRRGGQATKEAIRREEEAARRAERIARGEEEIPS
;
A
#
# COMPACT_ATOMS: atom_id res chain seq x y z
N MET A 1 -150.94 104.37 -93.34
CA MET A 1 -150.74 105.75 -93.87
C MET A 1 -149.87 106.49 -92.86
N PRO A 2 -148.89 107.35 -93.23
CA PRO A 2 -147.81 107.25 -94.22
C PRO A 2 -146.42 107.76 -93.68
N ASN A 3 -145.37 107.66 -94.50
CA ASN A 3 -144.13 108.50 -94.60
C ASN A 3 -142.80 108.21 -93.81
N ASP A 4 -141.75 107.90 -94.61
CA ASP A 4 -140.29 108.25 -94.60
C ASP A 4 -139.79 109.42 -93.68
N PRO A 5 -138.47 109.60 -93.36
CA PRO A 5 -137.25 109.05 -94.00
C PRO A 5 -136.07 108.58 -93.08
N ARG A 6 -135.02 108.07 -93.75
CA ARG A 6 -133.74 107.45 -93.32
C ARG A 6 -132.86 108.25 -92.33
N ASP A 7 -132.18 107.55 -91.42
CA ASP A 7 -130.99 108.09 -90.72
C ASP A 7 -129.92 107.00 -90.38
N PRO A 8 -128.69 107.05 -90.96
CA PRO A 8 -127.70 105.97 -90.95
C PRO A 8 -126.67 106.04 -89.81
N LYS A 9 -127.07 106.42 -88.57
CA LYS A 9 -126.15 106.59 -87.42
C LYS A 9 -126.27 105.56 -86.29
N LYS A 10 -127.11 104.54 -86.45
CA LYS A 10 -127.34 103.51 -85.40
C LYS A 10 -126.47 102.25 -85.52
N ALA A 11 -125.75 102.04 -86.62
CA ALA A 11 -124.90 100.85 -86.83
C ALA A 11 -123.45 101.01 -86.33
N ASP A 12 -122.90 102.23 -86.27
CA ASP A 12 -121.51 102.46 -85.87
C ASP A 12 -121.31 102.56 -84.34
N MET A 13 -122.30 103.07 -83.61
CA MET A 13 -122.21 103.18 -82.14
C MET A 13 -122.14 101.82 -81.42
N GLN A 14 -122.73 100.76 -81.99
CA GLN A 14 -122.64 99.41 -81.40
C GLN A 14 -121.27 98.73 -81.63
N LYS A 15 -120.50 99.16 -82.65
CA LYS A 15 -119.13 98.64 -82.88
C LYS A 15 -118.10 99.30 -81.97
N GLU A 16 -118.29 100.57 -81.61
CA GLU A 16 -117.37 101.26 -80.67
C GLU A 16 -117.51 100.76 -79.24
N LEU A 17 -118.73 100.43 -78.79
CA LEU A 17 -118.97 99.93 -77.44
C LEU A 17 -118.35 98.55 -77.16
N LYS A 18 -118.29 97.67 -78.17
CA LYS A 18 -117.60 96.37 -78.05
C LYS A 18 -116.09 96.49 -77.98
N ARG A 19 -115.48 97.43 -78.74
CA ARG A 19 -114.03 97.69 -78.66
C ARG A 19 -113.61 98.30 -77.32
N ALA A 20 -114.45 99.13 -76.72
CA ALA A 20 -114.18 99.70 -75.40
C ALA A 20 -114.19 98.65 -74.27
N GLN A 21 -115.03 97.61 -74.37
CA GLN A 21 -115.07 96.53 -73.37
C GLN A 21 -113.88 95.55 -73.49
N GLU A 22 -113.43 95.21 -74.70
CA GLU A 22 -112.24 94.36 -74.90
C GLU A 22 -110.94 95.02 -74.41
N LEU A 23 -110.80 96.34 -74.59
CA LEU A 23 -109.64 97.09 -74.07
C LEU A 23 -109.60 97.09 -72.53
N LYS A 24 -110.76 97.13 -71.86
CA LYS A 24 -110.83 97.10 -70.40
C LYS A 24 -110.47 95.72 -69.81
N GLN A 25 -110.84 94.63 -70.48
CA GLN A 25 -110.44 93.28 -70.04
C GLN A 25 -108.94 93.02 -70.24
N LYS A 26 -108.34 93.50 -71.34
CA LYS A 26 -106.89 93.36 -71.56
C LYS A 26 -106.03 94.15 -70.57
N GLN A 27 -106.54 95.22 -69.96
CA GLN A 27 -105.83 95.93 -68.89
C GLN A 27 -105.87 95.21 -67.55
N LEU A 28 -107.01 94.61 -67.18
CA LEU A 28 -107.16 93.83 -65.95
C LEU A 28 -106.30 92.55 -65.96
N GLU A 29 -106.12 91.93 -67.12
CA GLU A 29 -105.27 90.74 -67.25
C GLU A 29 -103.76 91.08 -67.13
N LYS A 30 -103.34 92.24 -67.65
CA LYS A 30 -101.96 92.75 -67.46
C LYS A 30 -101.65 93.13 -66.01
N GLU A 31 -102.62 93.61 -65.24
CA GLU A 31 -102.43 93.91 -63.81
C GLU A 31 -102.29 92.66 -62.94
N ARG A 32 -102.93 91.54 -63.32
CA ARG A 32 -102.80 90.26 -62.60
C ARG A 32 -101.42 89.62 -62.79
N VAL A 33 -100.83 89.71 -63.98
CA VAL A 33 -99.49 89.16 -64.25
C VAL A 33 -98.41 89.94 -63.50
N HIS A 34 -98.50 91.27 -63.43
CA HIS A 34 -97.51 92.07 -62.69
C HIS A 34 -97.53 91.89 -61.16
N ARG A 35 -98.64 91.40 -60.58
CA ARG A 35 -98.70 91.07 -59.15
C ARG A 35 -98.04 89.73 -58.83
N ALA A 36 -98.13 88.74 -59.73
CA ALA A 36 -97.51 87.43 -59.54
C ALA A 36 -95.96 87.51 -59.61
N ASP A 37 -95.40 88.34 -60.49
CA ASP A 37 -93.94 88.46 -60.63
C ASP A 37 -93.26 89.12 -59.41
N ARG A 38 -93.95 90.00 -58.66
CA ARG A 38 -93.39 90.61 -57.45
C ARG A 38 -93.41 89.68 -56.22
N GLU A 39 -94.27 88.68 -56.19
CA GLU A 39 -94.29 87.69 -55.10
C GLU A 39 -93.21 86.62 -55.26
N GLN A 40 -92.82 86.24 -56.49
CA GLN A 40 -91.71 85.31 -56.70
C GLN A 40 -90.33 85.92 -56.42
N GLU A 41 -90.11 87.18 -56.77
CA GLU A 41 -88.81 87.84 -56.57
C GLU A 41 -88.46 88.06 -55.07
N THR A 42 -89.48 88.17 -54.20
CA THR A 42 -89.28 88.30 -52.74
C THR A 42 -89.03 86.95 -52.05
N VAL A 43 -89.54 85.84 -52.58
CA VAL A 43 -89.29 84.48 -52.05
C VAL A 43 -87.90 83.98 -52.42
N GLU A 44 -87.41 84.21 -53.64
CA GLU A 44 -86.06 83.77 -54.03
C GLU A 44 -84.94 84.50 -53.30
N ARG A 45 -85.14 85.78 -52.96
CA ARG A 45 -84.15 86.57 -52.24
C ARG A 45 -84.03 86.20 -50.75
N LEU A 46 -85.12 85.70 -50.13
CA LEU A 46 -85.10 85.18 -48.75
C LEU A 46 -84.57 83.74 -48.66
N GLY A 47 -84.68 82.94 -49.73
CA GLY A 47 -84.12 81.58 -49.79
C GLY A 47 -82.58 81.53 -49.86
N ARG A 48 -81.96 82.47 -50.59
CA ARG A 48 -80.49 82.47 -50.76
C ARG A 48 -79.70 82.98 -49.55
N GLN A 49 -80.32 83.71 -48.62
CA GLN A 49 -79.65 84.13 -47.37
C GLN A 49 -79.71 83.09 -46.24
N ARG A 50 -80.69 82.16 -46.25
CA ARG A 50 -80.73 81.08 -45.24
C ARG A 50 -79.78 79.92 -45.57
N ALA A 51 -79.51 79.64 -46.84
CA ALA A 51 -78.63 78.55 -47.26
C ALA A 51 -77.12 78.78 -47.00
N PHE A 52 -76.67 80.03 -46.84
CA PHE A 52 -75.24 80.32 -46.61
C PHE A 52 -74.83 80.20 -45.13
N VAL A 53 -75.75 80.47 -44.19
CA VAL A 53 -75.47 80.42 -42.74
C VAL A 53 -75.50 78.98 -42.20
N GLU A 54 -76.33 78.10 -42.77
CA GLU A 54 -76.39 76.68 -42.38
C GLU A 54 -75.18 75.86 -42.87
N ALA A 55 -74.59 76.22 -44.01
CA ALA A 55 -73.43 75.51 -44.57
C ALA A 55 -72.13 75.76 -43.79
N ASP A 56 -71.90 76.99 -43.31
CA ASP A 56 -70.69 77.33 -42.53
C ASP A 56 -70.72 76.73 -41.10
N LEU A 57 -71.90 76.64 -40.47
CA LEU A 57 -72.04 76.00 -39.14
C LEU A 57 -71.81 74.48 -39.18
N LEU A 58 -72.29 73.79 -40.22
CA LEU A 58 -72.09 72.35 -40.40
C LEU A 58 -70.62 71.99 -40.74
N ALA A 59 -69.89 72.88 -41.42
CA ALA A 59 -68.49 72.69 -41.73
C ALA A 59 -67.58 72.86 -40.50
N GLU A 60 -67.89 73.80 -39.60
CA GLU A 60 -67.15 73.96 -38.34
C GLU A 60 -67.40 72.80 -37.36
N GLU A 61 -68.62 72.25 -37.30
CA GLU A 61 -68.91 71.10 -36.45
C GLU A 61 -68.19 69.82 -36.91
N ARG A 62 -68.07 69.58 -38.22
CA ARG A 62 -67.31 68.44 -38.75
C ARG A 62 -65.82 68.53 -38.43
N LYS A 63 -65.20 69.69 -38.59
CA LYS A 63 -63.78 69.90 -38.23
C LYS A 63 -63.53 69.72 -36.73
N LYS A 64 -64.48 70.14 -35.87
CA LYS A 64 -64.38 69.90 -34.41
C LYS A 64 -64.53 68.43 -34.02
N ARG A 65 -65.34 67.65 -34.74
CA ARG A 65 -65.47 66.19 -34.50
C ARG A 65 -64.24 65.44 -34.99
N GLU A 66 -63.74 65.72 -36.20
CA GLU A 66 -62.53 65.10 -36.73
C GLU A 66 -61.29 65.38 -35.86
N MET A 67 -61.14 66.61 -35.35
CA MET A 67 -60.03 66.95 -34.44
C MET A 67 -60.15 66.24 -33.09
N LYS A 68 -61.37 66.02 -32.58
CA LYS A 68 -61.59 65.26 -31.34
C LYS A 68 -61.31 63.78 -31.53
N GLU A 69 -61.82 63.18 -32.61
CA GLU A 69 -61.57 61.78 -32.95
C GLU A 69 -60.08 61.53 -33.21
N TRP A 70 -59.38 62.44 -33.89
CA TRP A 70 -57.94 62.35 -34.09
C TRP A 70 -57.17 62.49 -32.76
N HIS A 71 -57.58 63.40 -31.87
CA HIS A 71 -56.95 63.56 -30.57
C HIS A 71 -57.18 62.35 -29.66
N GLU A 72 -58.39 61.77 -29.68
CA GLU A 72 -58.72 60.54 -28.95
C GLU A 72 -57.94 59.34 -29.49
N ALA A 73 -57.86 59.17 -30.82
CA ALA A 73 -57.06 58.12 -31.45
C ALA A 73 -55.56 58.28 -31.19
N GLU A 74 -55.04 59.52 -31.15
CA GLU A 74 -53.65 59.83 -30.82
C GLU A 74 -53.34 59.50 -29.33
N ILE A 75 -54.29 59.77 -28.41
CA ILE A 75 -54.19 59.40 -27.00
C ILE A 75 -54.21 57.89 -26.82
N GLU A 76 -55.12 57.17 -27.49
CA GLU A 76 -55.19 55.71 -27.46
C GLU A 76 -53.92 55.08 -28.04
N ARG A 77 -53.41 55.62 -29.15
CA ARG A 77 -52.14 55.17 -29.74
C ARG A 77 -50.97 55.39 -28.78
N LYS A 78 -50.91 56.54 -28.09
CA LYS A 78 -49.88 56.82 -27.09
C LYS A 78 -49.98 55.90 -25.87
N LYS A 79 -51.20 55.59 -25.40
CA LYS A 79 -51.43 54.61 -24.33
C LYS A 79 -51.01 53.20 -24.76
N ALA A 80 -51.39 52.76 -25.96
CA ALA A 80 -51.00 51.47 -26.50
C ALA A 80 -49.47 51.33 -26.68
N VAL A 81 -48.79 52.39 -27.13
CA VAL A 81 -47.32 52.41 -27.22
C VAL A 81 -46.68 52.38 -25.83
N ALA A 82 -47.23 53.08 -24.85
CA ALA A 82 -46.73 53.06 -23.48
C ALA A 82 -46.92 51.68 -22.82
N GLU A 83 -48.06 51.02 -23.01
CA GLU A 83 -48.29 49.65 -22.54
C GLU A 83 -47.40 48.64 -23.25
N MET A 84 -47.22 48.76 -24.57
CA MET A 84 -46.30 47.89 -25.30
C MET A 84 -44.86 48.07 -24.83
N LYS A 85 -44.43 49.31 -24.52
CA LYS A 85 -43.12 49.57 -23.93
C LYS A 85 -42.98 48.98 -22.52
N LYS A 86 -44.02 49.05 -21.69
CA LYS A 86 -44.03 48.41 -20.36
C LYS A 86 -43.94 46.89 -20.48
N LYS A 87 -44.77 46.27 -21.33
CA LYS A 87 -44.72 44.82 -21.60
C LYS A 87 -43.36 44.38 -22.11
N LYS A 88 -42.75 45.13 -23.04
CA LYS A 88 -41.39 44.85 -23.52
C LYS A 88 -40.33 45.00 -22.43
N ALA A 89 -40.47 45.97 -21.52
CA ALA A 89 -39.55 46.14 -20.40
C ALA A 89 -39.69 45.02 -19.35
N GLU A 90 -40.93 44.59 -19.06
CA GLU A 90 -41.23 43.47 -18.17
C GLU A 90 -40.76 42.14 -18.76
N GLU A 91 -41.00 41.90 -20.05
CA GLU A 91 -40.50 40.73 -20.77
C GLU A 91 -38.96 40.71 -20.80
N LYS A 92 -38.32 41.87 -21.05
CA LYS A 92 -36.87 41.97 -21.00
C LYS A 92 -36.31 41.64 -19.61
N LYS A 93 -36.92 42.17 -18.53
CA LYS A 93 -36.54 41.82 -17.15
C LYS A 93 -36.76 40.35 -16.85
N PHE A 94 -37.87 39.76 -17.28
CA PHE A 94 -38.14 38.33 -17.10
C PHE A 94 -37.06 37.46 -17.78
N TRP A 95 -36.63 37.82 -19.00
CA TRP A 95 -35.56 37.11 -19.69
C TRP A 95 -34.17 37.35 -19.06
N GLU A 96 -33.89 38.55 -18.58
CA GLU A 96 -32.67 38.88 -17.83
C GLU A 96 -32.60 38.09 -16.51
N ASP A 97 -33.70 38.02 -15.75
CA ASP A 97 -33.80 37.26 -14.50
C ASP A 97 -33.69 35.74 -14.76
N GLN A 98 -34.34 35.21 -15.80
CA GLN A 98 -34.17 33.81 -16.20
C GLN A 98 -32.74 33.50 -16.65
N ALA A 99 -32.07 34.42 -17.36
CA ALA A 99 -30.69 34.24 -17.76
C ALA A 99 -29.77 34.22 -16.54
N ALA A 100 -29.97 35.13 -15.58
CA ALA A 100 -29.23 35.19 -14.32
C ALA A 100 -29.44 33.92 -13.47
N GLU A 101 -30.69 33.44 -13.33
CA GLU A 101 -31.01 32.22 -12.60
C GLU A 101 -30.35 30.98 -13.24
N ARG A 102 -30.38 30.90 -14.58
CA ARG A 102 -29.68 29.83 -15.32
C ARG A 102 -28.17 29.90 -15.15
N GLU A 103 -27.59 31.10 -15.16
CA GLU A 103 -26.15 31.28 -14.95
C GLU A 103 -25.73 30.85 -13.54
N GLU A 104 -26.47 31.28 -12.51
CA GLU A 104 -26.28 30.86 -11.12
C GLU A 104 -26.42 29.36 -10.94
N ARG A 105 -27.44 28.74 -11.55
CA ARG A 105 -27.63 27.29 -11.52
C ARG A 105 -26.47 26.56 -12.21
N MET A 106 -25.95 27.09 -13.31
CA MET A 106 -24.80 26.52 -14.01
C MET A 106 -23.50 26.69 -13.23
N LYS A 107 -23.30 27.81 -12.53
CA LYS A 107 -22.17 28.03 -11.60
C LYS A 107 -22.20 27.00 -10.47
N LYS A 108 -23.34 26.87 -9.77
CA LYS A 108 -23.54 25.86 -8.70
C LYS A 108 -23.31 24.43 -9.20
N ARG A 109 -23.79 24.10 -10.41
CA ARG A 109 -23.55 22.79 -11.03
C ARG A 109 -22.07 22.54 -11.32
N ARG A 110 -21.34 23.55 -11.82
CA ARG A 110 -19.89 23.43 -12.08
C ARG A 110 -19.10 23.24 -10.79
N GLU A 111 -19.42 24.00 -9.75
CA GLU A 111 -18.80 23.87 -8.42
C GLU A 111 -19.07 22.51 -7.81
N TYR A 112 -20.32 22.03 -7.88
CA TYR A 112 -20.69 20.68 -7.43
C TYR A 112 -19.91 19.59 -8.18
N MET A 113 -19.83 19.67 -9.51
CA MET A 113 -19.06 18.71 -10.30
C MET A 113 -17.57 18.75 -9.96
N LYS A 114 -17.01 19.94 -9.71
CA LYS A 114 -15.61 20.09 -9.28
C LYS A 114 -15.37 19.46 -7.91
N GLN A 115 -16.24 19.72 -6.93
CA GLN A 115 -16.15 19.11 -5.59
C GLN A 115 -16.30 17.58 -5.66
N MET A 116 -17.21 17.07 -6.49
CA MET A 116 -17.38 15.63 -6.71
C MET A 116 -16.15 14.99 -7.35
N GLN A 117 -15.54 15.65 -8.35
CA GLN A 117 -14.29 15.20 -8.96
C GLN A 117 -13.13 15.18 -7.95
N GLU A 118 -13.00 16.22 -7.13
CA GLU A 118 -11.99 16.29 -6.07
C GLU A 118 -12.21 15.21 -5.00
N GLN A 119 -13.46 14.95 -4.59
CA GLN A 119 -13.80 13.88 -3.65
C GLN A 119 -13.49 12.51 -4.22
N ASN A 120 -13.85 12.25 -5.48
CA ASN A 120 -13.53 11.00 -6.17
C ASN A 120 -12.00 10.80 -6.28
N ALA A 121 -11.25 11.84 -6.64
CA ALA A 121 -9.79 11.78 -6.69
C ALA A 121 -9.19 11.46 -5.31
N ARG A 122 -9.71 12.05 -4.23
CA ARG A 122 -9.29 11.74 -2.85
C ARG A 122 -9.61 10.29 -2.46
N MET A 123 -10.79 9.77 -2.84
CA MET A 123 -11.18 8.39 -2.58
C MET A 123 -10.28 7.40 -3.31
N VAL A 124 -10.03 7.61 -4.61
CA VAL A 124 -9.11 6.79 -5.41
C VAL A 124 -7.70 6.81 -4.83
N LEU A 125 -7.19 7.98 -4.41
CA LEU A 125 -5.87 8.07 -3.78
C LEU A 125 -5.81 7.32 -2.45
N LYS A 126 -6.87 7.39 -1.64
CA LYS A 126 -6.98 6.65 -0.37
C LYS A 126 -7.01 5.14 -0.60
N GLU A 127 -7.75 4.66 -1.58
CA GLU A 127 -7.76 3.24 -1.96
C GLU A 127 -6.41 2.78 -2.49
N ARG A 128 -5.76 3.59 -3.34
CA ARG A 128 -4.39 3.32 -3.81
C ARG A 128 -3.43 3.18 -2.63
N ARG A 129 -3.42 4.13 -1.69
CA ARG A 129 -2.57 4.07 -0.49
C ARG A 129 -2.81 2.83 0.37
N LYS A 130 -4.08 2.44 0.56
CA LYS A 130 -4.42 1.20 1.28
C LYS A 130 -3.89 -0.04 0.57
N ASN A 131 -4.05 -0.11 -0.75
CA ASN A 131 -3.58 -1.25 -1.54
C ASN A 131 -2.06 -1.33 -1.55
N GLU A 132 -1.36 -0.20 -1.71
CA GLU A 132 0.11 -0.16 -1.65
C GLU A 132 0.64 -0.50 -0.25
N GLY A 133 0.00 0.00 0.81
CA GLY A 133 0.35 -0.38 2.18
C GLY A 133 0.20 -1.89 2.42
N ARG A 134 -0.87 -2.52 1.93
CA ARG A 134 -1.05 -3.98 2.00
C ARG A 134 0.01 -4.73 1.22
N LYS A 135 0.27 -4.34 -0.03
CA LYS A 135 1.32 -4.96 -0.86
C LYS A 135 2.70 -4.90 -0.20
N LEU A 136 3.03 -3.76 0.39
CA LEU A 136 4.29 -3.59 1.12
C LEU A 136 4.37 -4.53 2.33
N MET A 137 3.28 -4.64 3.10
CA MET A 137 3.21 -5.55 4.25
C MET A 137 3.36 -7.01 3.81
N ASP A 138 2.64 -7.43 2.79
CA ASP A 138 2.67 -8.81 2.29
C ASP A 138 4.06 -9.16 1.75
N SER A 139 4.68 -8.27 0.96
CA SER A 139 6.01 -8.51 0.39
C SER A 139 7.12 -8.55 1.44
N THR A 140 7.08 -7.65 2.42
CA THR A 140 8.06 -7.63 3.52
C THR A 140 7.89 -8.82 4.45
N ARG A 141 6.65 -9.24 4.73
CA ARG A 141 6.37 -10.46 5.48
C ARG A 141 6.91 -11.68 4.77
N GLU A 142 6.59 -11.86 3.49
CA GLU A 142 7.07 -12.99 2.70
C GLU A 142 8.61 -13.02 2.68
N GLN A 143 9.25 -11.88 2.44
CA GLN A 143 10.72 -11.78 2.45
C GLN A 143 11.32 -12.10 3.83
N ALA A 144 10.69 -11.65 4.92
CA ALA A 144 11.12 -11.93 6.28
C ALA A 144 10.98 -13.42 6.64
N GLU A 145 9.89 -14.06 6.22
CA GLU A 145 9.68 -15.51 6.37
C GLU A 145 10.73 -16.32 5.60
N TRP A 146 11.02 -15.94 4.35
CA TRP A 146 12.06 -16.57 3.53
C TRP A 146 13.47 -16.40 4.11
N ASP A 147 13.81 -15.21 4.59
CA ASP A 147 15.10 -14.94 5.22
C ASP A 147 15.26 -15.75 6.51
N ALA A 148 14.22 -15.82 7.35
CA ALA A 148 14.23 -16.65 8.55
C ALA A 148 14.39 -18.13 8.21
N MET A 149 13.63 -18.64 7.23
CA MET A 149 13.75 -20.03 6.76
C MET A 149 15.18 -20.34 6.29
N ARG A 150 15.78 -19.45 5.50
CA ARG A 150 17.17 -19.60 5.01
C ARG A 150 18.16 -19.62 6.17
N MET A 151 18.00 -18.72 7.14
CA MET A 151 18.84 -18.67 8.33
C MET A 151 18.71 -19.93 9.21
N HIS A 152 17.50 -20.48 9.36
CA HIS A 152 17.27 -21.75 10.06
C HIS A 152 18.00 -22.89 9.35
N GLN A 153 17.83 -23.02 8.02
CA GLN A 153 18.53 -24.06 7.24
C GLN A 153 20.06 -23.93 7.34
N GLN A 154 20.58 -22.71 7.23
CA GLN A 154 22.02 -22.48 7.36
C GLN A 154 22.53 -22.81 8.77
N THR A 155 21.75 -22.51 9.80
CA THR A 155 22.07 -22.81 11.20
C THR A 155 22.06 -24.32 11.44
N ASP A 156 21.07 -25.04 10.92
CA ASP A 156 20.96 -26.50 11.06
C ASP A 156 22.13 -27.21 10.35
N LEU A 157 22.48 -26.76 9.14
CA LEU A 157 23.63 -27.29 8.39
C LEU A 157 24.94 -27.05 9.14
N TRP A 158 25.13 -25.83 9.66
CA TRP A 158 26.28 -25.48 10.47
C TRP A 158 26.35 -26.35 11.74
N ALA A 159 25.24 -26.48 12.48
CA ALA A 159 25.18 -27.27 13.70
C ALA A 159 25.49 -28.76 13.43
N LYS A 160 24.94 -29.32 12.35
CA LYS A 160 25.22 -30.69 11.93
C LYS A 160 26.70 -30.89 11.60
N GLN A 161 27.30 -29.97 10.85
CA GLN A 161 28.73 -30.03 10.50
C GLN A 161 29.61 -29.94 11.75
N GLU A 162 29.29 -29.02 12.67
CA GLU A 162 30.07 -28.82 13.88
C GLU A 162 29.96 -30.01 14.83
N ARG A 163 28.76 -30.58 15.03
CA ARG A 163 28.57 -31.83 15.81
C ARG A 163 29.42 -32.97 15.25
N SER A 164 29.36 -33.20 13.94
CA SER A 164 30.15 -34.24 13.27
C SER A 164 31.66 -34.02 13.46
N ARG A 165 32.12 -32.78 13.31
CA ARG A 165 33.52 -32.40 13.54
C ARG A 165 33.96 -32.66 14.98
N THR A 166 33.16 -32.23 15.95
CA THR A 166 33.42 -32.45 17.38
C THR A 166 33.51 -33.93 17.71
N GLU A 167 32.54 -34.74 17.26
CA GLU A 167 32.56 -36.20 17.46
C GLU A 167 33.81 -36.83 16.85
N ALA A 168 34.16 -36.48 15.60
CA ALA A 168 35.33 -37.02 14.93
C ALA A 168 36.63 -36.67 15.66
N GLN A 169 36.78 -35.43 16.12
CA GLN A 169 37.94 -34.99 16.89
C GLN A 169 38.05 -35.72 18.24
N SER A 170 36.94 -35.88 18.96
CA SER A 170 36.94 -36.58 20.25
C SER A 170 37.16 -38.09 20.11
N ARG A 171 36.65 -38.72 19.04
CA ARG A 171 36.98 -40.10 18.68
C ARG A 171 38.47 -40.25 18.39
N LYS A 172 39.06 -39.33 17.61
CA LYS A 172 40.50 -39.35 17.33
C LYS A 172 41.33 -39.22 18.62
N LYS A 173 41.00 -38.26 19.49
CA LYS A 173 41.71 -38.09 20.78
C LYS A 173 41.67 -39.34 21.66
N ARG A 174 40.54 -40.05 21.69
CA ARG A 174 40.42 -41.34 22.41
C ARG A 174 41.30 -42.42 21.79
N ALA A 175 41.27 -42.56 20.46
CA ALA A 175 42.10 -43.52 19.74
C ALA A 175 43.60 -43.23 19.91
N ASP A 176 44.00 -41.96 19.86
CA ASP A 176 45.39 -41.55 20.09
C ASP A 176 45.83 -41.90 21.52
N ALA A 177 44.95 -41.76 22.51
CA ALA A 177 45.23 -42.16 23.90
C ALA A 177 45.37 -43.70 24.05
N ASP A 178 44.56 -44.48 23.34
CA ASP A 178 44.64 -45.94 23.34
C ASP A 178 45.96 -46.43 22.70
N LEU A 179 46.37 -45.82 21.58
CA LEU A 179 47.64 -46.12 20.92
C LEU A 179 48.84 -45.76 21.81
N GLU A 180 48.79 -44.60 22.47
CA GLU A 180 49.83 -44.19 23.40
C GLU A 180 49.92 -45.13 24.62
N GLU A 181 48.77 -45.57 25.16
CA GLU A 181 48.70 -46.55 26.25
C GLU A 181 49.40 -47.86 25.86
N GLN A 182 49.08 -48.41 24.70
CA GLN A 182 49.68 -49.65 24.19
C GLN A 182 51.19 -49.50 24.02
N ARG A 183 51.64 -48.43 23.34
CA ARG A 183 53.07 -48.18 23.11
C ARG A 183 53.86 -48.05 24.42
N LEU A 184 53.30 -47.36 25.41
CA LEU A 184 53.95 -47.19 26.71
C LEU A 184 53.99 -48.48 27.52
N LYS A 185 52.95 -49.32 27.43
CA LYS A 185 52.95 -50.66 28.06
C LYS A 185 53.98 -51.59 27.43
N GLU A 186 54.09 -51.60 26.11
CA GLU A 186 55.10 -52.38 25.38
C GLU A 186 56.51 -51.93 25.79
N SER A 187 56.76 -50.62 25.82
CA SER A 187 58.04 -50.07 26.30
C SER A 187 58.36 -50.49 27.75
N ALA A 188 57.38 -50.47 28.65
CA ALA A 188 57.56 -50.93 30.03
C ALA A 188 57.87 -52.44 30.11
N ASP A 189 57.28 -53.25 29.24
CA ASP A 189 57.58 -54.68 29.13
C ASP A 189 58.98 -54.95 28.57
N GLU A 190 59.41 -54.19 27.56
CA GLU A 190 60.75 -54.28 27.01
C GLU A 190 61.82 -53.91 28.03
N GLU A 191 61.62 -52.81 28.78
CA GLU A 191 62.51 -52.42 29.88
C GLU A 191 62.58 -53.53 30.94
N ALA A 192 61.44 -54.14 31.30
CA ALA A 192 61.40 -55.24 32.26
C ALA A 192 62.17 -56.47 31.74
N ARG A 193 61.97 -56.85 30.47
CA ARG A 193 62.71 -57.95 29.83
C ARG A 193 64.22 -57.70 29.85
N GLN A 194 64.67 -56.49 29.56
CA GLN A 194 66.08 -56.13 29.63
C GLN A 194 66.64 -56.22 31.05
N LYS A 195 65.91 -55.72 32.06
CA LYS A 195 66.32 -55.85 33.48
C LYS A 195 66.42 -57.32 33.91
N LYS A 196 65.45 -58.16 33.53
CA LYS A 196 65.45 -59.61 33.82
C LYS A 196 66.60 -60.34 33.14
N ALA A 197 66.87 -60.04 31.87
CA ALA A 197 68.00 -60.62 31.14
C ALA A 197 69.34 -60.28 31.82
N LYS A 198 69.50 -59.06 32.33
CA LYS A 198 70.68 -58.66 33.11
C LYS A 198 70.80 -59.43 34.43
N LEU A 199 69.68 -59.68 35.12
CA LEU A 199 69.68 -60.51 36.33
C LEU A 199 70.09 -61.96 36.02
N ASP A 200 69.57 -62.53 34.93
CA ASP A 200 69.93 -63.88 34.51
C ASP A 200 71.42 -63.99 34.16
N THR A 201 72.02 -62.97 33.53
CA THR A 201 73.47 -62.95 33.29
C THR A 201 74.27 -62.86 34.59
N GLN A 202 73.84 -62.02 35.54
CA GLN A 202 74.49 -61.88 36.84
C GLN A 202 74.42 -63.16 37.68
N GLU A 203 73.28 -63.87 37.65
CA GLU A 203 73.11 -65.16 38.32
C GLU A 203 74.06 -66.22 37.72
N ARG A 204 74.13 -66.32 36.38
CA ARG A 204 75.03 -67.25 35.71
C ARG A 204 76.49 -66.98 36.08
N GLU A 205 76.91 -65.71 36.08
CA GLU A 205 78.26 -65.33 36.50
C GLU A 205 78.54 -65.68 37.97
N ALA A 206 77.60 -65.39 38.88
CA ALA A 206 77.73 -65.72 40.29
C ALA A 206 77.82 -67.23 40.52
N THR A 207 76.99 -68.01 39.81
CA THR A 207 76.98 -69.48 39.86
C THR A 207 78.31 -70.05 39.35
N MET A 208 78.81 -69.56 38.21
CA MET A 208 80.10 -69.98 37.67
C MET A 208 81.27 -69.67 38.61
N ARG A 209 81.25 -68.52 39.30
CA ARG A 209 82.25 -68.17 40.32
C ARG A 209 82.19 -69.11 41.51
N LEU A 210 80.98 -69.37 42.02
CA LEU A 210 80.74 -70.31 43.12
C LEU A 210 81.25 -71.72 42.77
N GLU A 211 80.90 -72.24 41.59
CA GLU A 211 81.36 -73.55 41.12
C GLU A 211 82.89 -73.64 41.03
N SER A 212 83.55 -72.60 40.52
CA SER A 212 85.02 -72.53 40.46
C SER A 212 85.66 -72.57 41.85
N ASP A 213 85.09 -71.84 42.80
CA ASP A 213 85.57 -71.79 44.18
C ASP A 213 85.34 -73.11 44.92
N ILE A 214 84.18 -73.75 44.72
CA ILE A 214 83.88 -75.08 45.27
C ILE A 214 84.85 -76.11 44.68
N ARG A 215 85.10 -76.11 43.37
CA ARG A 215 86.09 -77.02 42.75
C ARG A 215 87.47 -76.86 43.38
N ARG A 216 87.91 -75.61 43.60
CA ARG A 216 89.18 -75.34 44.30
C ARG A 216 89.20 -75.86 45.73
N ARG A 217 88.12 -75.67 46.50
CA ARG A 217 87.98 -76.21 47.87
C ARG A 217 87.98 -77.74 47.89
N ARG A 218 87.28 -78.39 46.95
CA ARG A 218 87.27 -79.86 46.80
C ARG A 218 88.67 -80.41 46.51
N LEU A 219 89.44 -79.76 45.63
CA LEU A 219 90.83 -80.13 45.33
C LEU A 219 91.74 -80.00 46.57
N ALA A 220 91.59 -78.92 47.34
CA ALA A 220 92.34 -78.73 48.59
C ALA A 220 91.97 -79.81 49.63
N ALA A 221 90.68 -80.12 49.80
CA ALA A 221 90.21 -81.14 50.72
C ALA A 221 90.71 -82.55 50.35
N ALA A 222 90.85 -82.85 49.06
CA ALA A 222 91.37 -84.12 48.58
C ALA A 222 92.83 -84.41 49.01
N SER A 223 93.60 -83.39 49.40
CA SER A 223 94.96 -83.54 49.94
C SER A 223 95.00 -83.88 51.44
N LEU A 224 93.85 -83.85 52.14
CA LEU A 224 93.75 -84.13 53.57
C LEU A 224 93.67 -85.64 53.89
N PRO A 225 94.04 -86.07 55.12
CA PRO A 225 93.84 -87.44 55.60
C PRO A 225 92.36 -87.86 55.61
N MET A 226 92.05 -89.15 55.39
CA MET A 226 90.69 -89.67 55.17
C MET A 226 89.61 -89.15 56.14
N GLY A 227 89.82 -89.26 57.46
CA GLY A 227 88.79 -88.85 58.44
C GLY A 227 88.50 -87.34 58.45
N VAL A 228 89.48 -86.51 58.07
CA VAL A 228 89.30 -85.05 57.97
C VAL A 228 88.74 -84.66 56.59
N ARG A 229 89.13 -85.40 55.55
CA ARG A 229 88.64 -85.23 54.18
C ARG A 229 87.13 -85.38 54.11
N ASP A 230 86.56 -86.44 54.67
CA ASP A 230 85.11 -86.69 54.60
C ASP A 230 84.31 -85.59 55.31
N MET A 231 84.79 -85.13 56.49
CA MET A 231 84.18 -84.00 57.18
C MET A 231 84.24 -82.70 56.38
N GLU A 232 85.39 -82.37 55.78
CA GLU A 232 85.52 -81.16 54.96
C GLU A 232 84.70 -81.24 53.67
N GLN A 233 84.59 -82.42 53.07
CA GLN A 233 83.79 -82.62 51.87
C GLN A 233 82.29 -82.46 52.15
N HIS A 234 81.81 -82.97 53.29
CA HIS A 234 80.45 -82.72 53.75
C HIS A 234 80.16 -81.23 54.03
N LYS A 235 81.13 -80.49 54.59
CA LYS A 235 80.97 -79.04 54.79
C LYS A 235 80.90 -78.31 53.46
N ILE A 236 81.76 -78.64 52.50
CA ILE A 236 81.77 -78.05 51.16
C ILE A 236 80.44 -78.27 50.45
N ASP A 237 79.87 -79.48 50.52
CA ASP A 237 78.57 -79.80 49.90
C ASP A 237 77.40 -79.07 50.58
N ALA A 238 77.46 -78.89 51.91
CA ALA A 238 76.47 -78.11 52.64
C ALA A 238 76.54 -76.61 52.29
N ASP A 239 77.75 -76.06 52.19
CA ASP A 239 77.99 -74.68 51.78
C ASP A 239 77.59 -74.44 50.32
N GLU A 240 77.89 -75.38 49.40
CA GLU A 240 77.45 -75.35 48.00
C GLU A 240 75.93 -75.21 47.90
N ARG A 241 75.18 -76.08 48.59
CA ARG A 241 73.72 -76.03 48.59
C ARG A 241 73.19 -74.71 49.14
N ARG A 242 73.74 -74.23 50.26
CA ARG A 242 73.32 -72.96 50.90
C ARG A 242 73.58 -71.75 50.00
N GLU A 243 74.75 -71.66 49.39
CA GLU A 243 75.09 -70.53 48.52
C GLU A 243 74.30 -70.57 47.21
N HIS A 244 74.06 -71.75 46.61
CA HIS A 244 73.16 -71.86 45.46
C HIS A 244 71.73 -71.43 45.80
N GLU A 245 71.21 -71.86 46.95
CA GLU A 245 69.87 -71.45 47.41
C GLU A 245 69.80 -69.94 47.64
N LYS A 246 70.85 -69.35 48.22
CA LYS A 246 70.95 -67.90 48.43
C LYS A 246 70.96 -67.13 47.10
N ILE A 247 71.76 -67.55 46.13
CA ILE A 247 71.80 -66.94 44.77
C ILE A 247 70.42 -67.04 44.10
N ALA A 248 69.78 -68.21 44.17
CA ALA A 248 68.45 -68.43 43.59
C ALA A 248 67.38 -67.58 44.28
N GLN A 249 67.43 -67.46 45.62
CA GLN A 249 66.48 -66.65 46.38
C GLN A 249 66.67 -65.15 46.11
N GLU A 250 67.90 -64.66 46.05
CA GLU A 250 68.20 -63.28 45.68
C GLU A 250 67.69 -62.94 44.27
N ARG A 251 67.85 -63.85 43.30
CA ARG A 251 67.27 -63.70 41.97
C ARG A 251 65.76 -63.62 42.02
N ARG A 252 65.09 -64.56 42.70
CA ARG A 252 63.62 -64.56 42.82
C ARG A 252 63.09 -63.26 43.43
N ASN A 253 63.76 -62.75 44.46
CA ASN A 253 63.40 -61.49 45.10
C ASN A 253 63.54 -60.30 44.13
N LYS A 254 64.67 -60.19 43.43
CA LYS A 254 64.92 -59.12 42.44
C LYS A 254 63.96 -59.20 41.24
N GLN A 255 63.70 -60.42 40.78
CA GLN A 255 62.74 -60.69 39.71
C GLN A 255 61.32 -60.24 40.10
N THR A 256 60.87 -60.61 41.30
CA THR A 256 59.57 -60.20 41.84
C THR A 256 59.49 -58.68 41.98
N ALA A 257 60.57 -58.04 42.44
CA ALA A 257 60.63 -56.58 42.53
C ALA A 257 60.43 -55.92 41.16
N ILE A 258 61.10 -56.41 40.10
CA ILE A 258 60.89 -55.92 38.72
C ILE A 258 59.44 -56.13 38.29
N ASP A 259 58.86 -57.32 38.52
CA ASP A 259 57.48 -57.60 38.13
C ASP A 259 56.47 -56.67 38.81
N THR A 260 56.67 -56.39 40.11
CA THR A 260 55.82 -55.44 40.85
C THR A 260 55.99 -54.01 40.36
N GLU A 261 57.22 -53.57 40.06
CA GLU A 261 57.51 -52.24 39.52
C GLU A 261 56.86 -52.06 38.13
N THR A 262 57.02 -53.04 37.24
CA THR A 262 56.41 -53.04 35.91
C THR A 262 54.89 -53.04 35.99
N THR A 263 54.30 -53.83 36.89
CA THR A 263 52.84 -53.86 37.06
C THR A 263 52.31 -52.51 37.55
N LYS A 264 52.98 -51.89 38.54
CA LYS A 264 52.63 -50.54 39.01
C LYS A 264 52.70 -49.51 37.89
N ARG A 265 53.78 -49.51 37.10
CA ARG A 265 53.95 -48.61 35.97
C ARG A 265 52.87 -48.79 34.91
N LYS A 266 52.46 -50.03 34.62
CA LYS A 266 51.32 -50.31 33.71
C LYS A 266 50.00 -49.76 34.24
N MET A 267 49.71 -49.93 35.54
CA MET A 267 48.50 -49.37 36.15
C MET A 267 48.48 -47.84 36.09
N GLU A 268 49.63 -47.19 36.28
CA GLU A 268 49.77 -45.74 36.14
C GLU A 268 49.50 -45.28 34.70
N ILE A 269 50.07 -45.98 33.71
CA ILE A 269 49.81 -45.73 32.28
C ILE A 269 48.32 -45.86 31.95
N GLU A 270 47.67 -46.93 32.42
CA GLU A 270 46.23 -47.16 32.25
C GLU A 270 45.39 -46.03 32.86
N SER A 271 45.74 -45.61 34.08
CA SER A 271 45.05 -44.52 34.78
C SER A 271 45.16 -43.20 34.00
N LEU A 272 46.34 -42.88 33.47
CA LEU A 272 46.56 -41.68 32.65
C LEU A 272 45.79 -41.74 31.33
N ALA A 273 45.83 -42.87 30.62
CA ALA A 273 45.08 -43.06 29.37
C ALA A 273 43.56 -43.00 29.60
N ARG A 274 43.07 -43.59 30.70
CA ARG A 274 41.68 -43.46 31.13
C ARG A 274 41.28 -42.00 31.36
N ARG A 275 42.08 -41.22 32.09
CA ARG A 275 41.83 -39.79 32.30
C ARG A 275 41.76 -39.02 30.98
N LYS A 276 42.69 -39.26 30.04
CA LYS A 276 42.67 -38.64 28.69
C LYS A 276 41.38 -38.98 27.91
N ARG A 277 40.92 -40.24 27.98
CA ARG A 277 39.64 -40.66 27.36
C ARG A 277 38.43 -40.00 27.99
N GLU A 278 38.40 -39.92 29.32
CA GLU A 278 37.33 -39.27 30.07
C GLU A 278 37.29 -37.76 29.75
N GLU A 279 38.43 -37.09 29.75
CA GLU A 279 38.56 -35.68 29.37
C GLU A 279 38.07 -35.42 27.94
N ALA A 280 38.47 -36.26 26.98
CA ALA A 280 37.97 -36.16 25.61
C ALA A 280 36.43 -36.32 25.53
N THR A 281 35.86 -37.20 26.35
CA THR A 281 34.41 -37.44 26.41
C THR A 281 33.67 -36.28 27.09
N VAL A 282 34.23 -35.70 28.15
CA VAL A 282 33.65 -34.51 28.82
C VAL A 282 33.68 -33.32 27.87
N ASN A 283 34.82 -33.06 27.24
CA ASN A 283 34.98 -31.98 26.27
C ASN A 283 34.01 -32.15 25.09
N GLU A 284 33.81 -33.37 24.57
CA GLU A 284 32.80 -33.69 23.55
C GLU A 284 31.39 -33.28 24.00
N ARG A 285 30.98 -33.69 25.20
CA ARG A 285 29.64 -33.37 25.74
C ARG A 285 29.43 -31.87 25.92
N GLU A 286 30.43 -31.17 26.45
CA GLU A 286 30.35 -29.72 26.65
C GLU A 286 30.27 -28.96 25.32
N THR A 287 31.12 -29.31 24.36
CA THR A 287 31.10 -28.69 23.03
C THR A 287 29.81 -28.98 22.27
N LEU A 288 29.31 -30.22 22.30
CA LEU A 288 28.01 -30.57 21.70
C LEU A 288 26.86 -29.79 22.34
N LYS A 289 26.86 -29.62 23.67
CA LYS A 289 25.89 -28.79 24.38
C LYS A 289 25.97 -27.33 23.94
N ASN A 290 27.16 -26.78 23.79
CA ASN A 290 27.36 -25.41 23.32
C ASN A 290 26.86 -25.22 21.89
N VAL A 291 27.13 -26.17 20.99
CA VAL A 291 26.59 -26.16 19.61
C VAL A 291 25.06 -26.17 19.62
N GLN A 292 24.43 -26.99 20.47
CA GLN A 292 22.97 -27.01 20.60
C GLN A 292 22.41 -25.69 21.15
N GLN A 293 23.10 -25.05 22.10
CA GLN A 293 22.69 -23.74 22.61
C GLN A 293 22.83 -22.65 21.55
N GLU A 294 23.91 -22.64 20.78
CA GLU A 294 24.12 -21.71 19.67
C GLU A 294 23.09 -21.91 18.54
N GLU A 295 22.79 -23.14 18.16
CA GLU A 295 21.72 -23.47 17.19
C GLU A 295 20.38 -22.87 17.62
N LYS A 296 19.97 -23.12 18.88
CA LYS A 296 18.73 -22.55 19.44
C LYS A 296 18.78 -21.02 19.49
N ARG A 297 19.92 -20.43 19.85
CA ARG A 297 20.10 -18.98 19.93
C ARG A 297 19.94 -18.34 18.56
N ARG A 298 20.62 -18.87 17.55
CA ARG A 298 20.59 -18.36 16.16
C ARG A 298 19.21 -18.55 15.53
N GLY A 299 18.60 -19.73 15.68
CA GLY A 299 17.23 -19.96 15.22
C GLY A 299 16.23 -19.03 15.91
N GLY A 300 16.34 -18.83 17.23
CA GLY A 300 15.51 -17.89 17.96
C GLY A 300 15.70 -16.43 17.53
N GLN A 301 16.92 -16.02 17.16
CA GLN A 301 17.20 -14.69 16.61
C GLN A 301 16.54 -14.49 15.25
N ALA A 302 16.66 -15.47 14.34
CA ALA A 302 16.03 -15.40 13.02
C ALA A 302 14.50 -15.20 13.12
N THR A 303 13.83 -15.95 14.01
CA THR A 303 12.39 -15.78 14.24
C THR A 303 12.04 -14.41 14.82
N LYS A 304 12.81 -13.92 15.80
CA LYS A 304 12.59 -12.58 16.39
C LYS A 304 12.79 -11.46 15.36
N GLU A 305 13.80 -11.57 14.50
CA GLU A 305 14.05 -10.62 13.44
C GLU A 305 12.92 -10.60 12.40
N ALA A 306 12.39 -11.76 12.03
CA ALA A 306 11.26 -11.84 11.12
C ALA A 306 10.01 -11.16 11.70
N ILE A 307 9.66 -11.47 12.96
CA ILE A 307 8.53 -10.82 13.65
C ILE A 307 8.73 -9.31 13.73
N ARG A 308 9.93 -8.86 14.09
CA ARG A 308 10.24 -7.43 14.17
C ARG A 308 10.07 -6.73 12.81
N ARG A 309 10.53 -7.35 11.72
CA ARG A 309 10.35 -6.80 10.36
C ARG A 309 8.88 -6.75 9.96
N GLU A 310 8.10 -7.77 10.30
CA GLU A 310 6.65 -7.80 10.07
C GLU A 310 5.94 -6.67 10.84
N GLU A 311 6.26 -6.46 12.11
CA GLU A 311 5.72 -5.37 12.92
C GLU A 311 6.10 -3.98 12.37
N GLU A 312 7.36 -3.80 11.97
CA GLU A 312 7.84 -2.57 11.35
C GLU A 312 7.11 -2.29 10.02
N ALA A 313 6.90 -3.34 9.21
CA ALA A 313 6.14 -3.26 7.96
C ALA A 313 4.66 -2.92 8.18
N ALA A 314 4.02 -3.51 9.19
CA ALA A 314 2.63 -3.21 9.54
C ALA A 314 2.46 -1.74 9.95
N ARG A 315 3.38 -1.20 10.77
CA ARG A 315 3.39 0.22 11.15
C ARG A 315 3.58 1.12 9.92
N ARG A 316 4.48 0.74 9.02
CA ARG A 316 4.75 1.48 7.79
C ARG A 316 3.55 1.49 6.84
N ALA A 317 2.91 0.34 6.67
CA ALA A 317 1.68 0.19 5.89
C ALA A 317 0.54 1.07 6.44
N GLU A 318 0.43 1.17 7.76
CA GLU A 318 -0.56 2.04 8.40
C GLU A 318 -0.27 3.54 8.14
N ARG A 319 0.99 3.98 8.24
CA ARG A 319 1.39 5.36 7.91
C ARG A 319 1.14 5.71 6.45
N ILE A 320 1.42 4.80 5.52
CA ILE A 320 1.10 4.95 4.09
C ILE A 320 -0.41 5.07 3.89
N ALA A 321 -1.22 4.24 4.56
CA ALA A 321 -2.68 4.28 4.47
C ALA A 321 -3.27 5.58 5.00
N ARG A 322 -2.65 6.19 6.03
CA ARG A 322 -3.00 7.53 6.55
C ARG A 322 -2.49 8.68 5.68
N GLY A 323 -1.51 8.43 4.83
CA GLY A 323 -0.86 9.44 3.99
C GLY A 323 0.23 10.23 4.70
N GLU A 324 0.73 9.73 5.82
CA GLU A 324 1.84 10.29 6.59
C GLU A 324 3.20 9.92 5.99
N GLU A 325 3.23 8.88 5.15
CA GLU A 325 4.43 8.39 4.47
C GLU A 325 4.13 8.22 2.96
N GLU A 326 5.13 8.51 2.12
CA GLU A 326 4.99 8.40 0.67
C GLU A 326 4.88 6.93 0.22
N ILE A 327 4.18 6.73 -0.91
CA ILE A 327 4.10 5.42 -1.54
C ILE A 327 5.50 5.09 -2.07
N PRO A 328 6.10 3.95 -1.71
CA PRO A 328 7.37 3.52 -2.27
C PRO A 328 7.27 3.45 -3.81
N SER A 329 8.17 4.16 -4.49
CA SER A 329 8.24 4.26 -5.96
C SER A 329 8.57 2.93 -6.64
#